data_AF-A0A1R3TYJ3-F1
#
_entry.id   AF-A0A1R3TYJ3-F1
#
_cell.length_a   1.000
_cell.length_b   1.000
_cell.length_c   1.000
_cell.angle_alpha   90.00
_cell.angle_beta   90.00
_cell.angle_gamma   90.00
#
_symmetry.space_group_name_H-M   'P 1'
#
loop_
_entity.id
_entity.type
_entity.pdbx_description
1 polymer ?
#
loop_
_entity_poly.entity_id
_entity_poly.type
_entity_poly.pdbx_seq_one_letter_code
_entity_poly.pdbx_strand_id
1 'polypeptide(L)' 'MSERRACKAMGFCRMTIRYETRRNDDHDLRERMKALAHERRRFGYRRLHVLLRREGHLVNHKRLFRLY' A
#
# COMPACT_ATOMS: atom_id res chain seq x y z
N MET A 1 28.83 -5.07 20.16
CA MET A 1 28.02 -6.30 20.36
C MET A 1 27.28 -6.63 19.07
N SER A 2 27.12 -7.91 18.69
CA SER A 2 26.39 -8.25 17.46
C SER A 2 24.87 -8.26 17.67
N GLU A 3 24.10 -7.91 16.64
CA GLU A 3 22.64 -7.98 16.60
C GLU A 3 22.12 -9.34 17.11
N ARG A 4 22.82 -10.44 16.77
CA ARG A 4 22.47 -11.80 17.24
C ARG A 4 22.54 -11.94 18.76
N ARG A 5 23.58 -11.40 19.40
CA ARG A 5 23.74 -11.45 20.87
C ARG A 5 22.69 -10.57 21.55
N ALA A 6 22.40 -9.40 20.98
CA ALA A 6 21.37 -8.50 21.50
C ALA A 6 19.95 -9.11 21.39
N CYS A 7 19.58 -9.70 20.25
CA CYS A 7 18.29 -10.36 20.06
C CYS A 7 18.12 -11.56 21.00
N LYS A 8 19.18 -12.37 21.21
CA LYS A 8 19.16 -13.50 22.14
C LYS A 8 19.01 -13.05 23.60
N ALA A 9 19.66 -11.95 23.98
CA ALA A 9 19.55 -11.37 25.32
C ALA A 9 18.17 -10.77 25.58
N MET A 10 17.55 -10.14 24.58
CA MET A 10 16.23 -9.51 24.71
C MET A 10 15.04 -10.45 24.43
N GLY A 11 15.30 -11.70 24.01
CA GLY A 11 14.24 -12.68 23.71
C GLY A 11 13.41 -12.42 22.44
N PHE A 12 13.78 -11.43 21.64
CA PHE A 12 13.07 -11.10 20.40
C PHE A 12 13.62 -11.84 19.19
N CYS A 13 12.74 -12.18 18.24
CA CYS A 13 13.15 -12.73 16.97
C CYS A 13 13.79 -11.63 16.09
N ARG A 14 14.91 -11.96 15.45
CA ARG A 14 15.64 -11.04 14.54
C ARG A 14 14.76 -10.49 13.42
N MET A 15 13.78 -11.26 12.95
CA MET A 15 12.84 -10.83 11.92
C MET A 15 12.00 -9.63 12.38
N THR A 16 11.60 -9.61 13.66
CA THR A 16 10.80 -8.53 14.24
C THR A 16 11.62 -7.25 14.34
N ILE A 17 12.88 -7.34 14.75
CA ILE A 17 13.78 -6.18 14.86
C ILE A 17 14.14 -5.61 13.48
N ARG A 18 14.20 -6.46 12.45
CA ARG A 18 14.45 -6.06 11.05
C ARG A 18 13.19 -5.63 10.31
N TYR A 19 12.02 -5.75 10.92
CA TYR A 19 10.77 -5.38 10.25
C TYR A 19 10.65 -3.87 10.19
N GLU A 20 10.85 -3.31 9.00
CA GLU A 20 10.54 -1.91 8.71
C GLU A 20 9.19 -1.80 8.02
N THR A 21 8.25 -1.13 8.69
CA THR A 21 6.95 -0.82 8.10
C THR A 21 7.13 0.17 6.95
N ARG A 22 7.15 -0.31 5.71
CA ARG A 22 7.14 0.55 4.53
C ARG A 22 5.73 1.07 4.29
N ARG A 23 5.47 2.32 4.68
CA ARG A 23 4.35 3.08 4.10
C ARG A 23 4.81 3.53 2.73
N ASN A 24 4.38 2.83 1.67
CA ASN A 24 4.50 3.39 0.33
C ASN A 24 3.70 4.70 0.32
N ASP A 25 4.31 5.78 -0.16
CA ASP A 25 3.66 7.06 -0.36
C ASP A 25 2.56 6.89 -1.42
N ASP A 26 1.38 6.53 -0.96
CA ASP A 26 0.19 6.30 -1.78
C ASP A 26 -0.46 7.60 -2.24
N HIS A 27 0.23 8.73 -2.08
CA HIS A 27 -0.29 10.06 -2.36
C HIS A 27 -0.70 10.19 -3.83
N ASP A 28 0.20 9.86 -4.75
CA ASP A 28 -0.04 9.93 -6.20
C ASP A 28 -1.20 9.03 -6.62
N LEU A 29 -1.27 7.83 -6.03
CA LEU A 29 -2.36 6.90 -6.29
C LEU A 29 -3.71 7.45 -5.81
N ARG A 30 -3.72 8.10 -4.65
CA ARG A 30 -4.93 8.69 -4.04
C ARG A 30 -5.44 9.86 -4.88
N GLU A 31 -4.55 10.74 -5.33
CA GLU A 31 -4.89 11.87 -6.17
C GLU A 31 -5.39 11.40 -7.54
N ARG A 32 -4.76 10.39 -8.14
CA ARG A 32 -5.26 9.80 -9.40
C ARG A 32 -6.64 9.17 -9.23
N MET A 33 -6.87 8.47 -8.12
CA MET A 33 -8.17 7.87 -7.82
C MET A 33 -9.26 8.93 -7.63
N LYS A 34 -8.96 10.04 -6.95
CA LYS A 34 -9.88 11.19 -6.82
C LYS A 34 -10.18 11.81 -8.18
N ALA A 35 -9.16 12.04 -9.01
CA ALA A 35 -9.34 12.60 -10.34
C ALA A 35 -10.30 11.76 -11.20
N LEU A 36 -10.10 10.43 -11.22
CA LEU A 36 -10.98 9.51 -11.95
C LEU A 36 -12.40 9.45 -11.35
N ALA A 37 -12.53 9.56 -10.03
CA ALA A 37 -13.83 9.61 -9.36
C ALA A 37 -14.59 10.92 -9.69
N HIS A 38 -13.88 12.04 -9.81
CA HIS A 38 -14.45 13.31 -10.23
C HIS A 38 -14.85 13.30 -11.71
N GLU A 39 -14.02 12.74 -12.60
CA GLU A 39 -14.33 12.62 -14.03
C GLU A 39 -15.53 11.69 -14.28
N ARG A 40 -15.65 10.60 -13.51
CA ARG A 40 -16.69 9.57 -13.69
C ARG A 40 -17.42 9.25 -12.40
N ARG A 41 -18.24 10.20 -11.93
CA ARG A 41 -18.99 10.13 -10.65
C ARG A 41 -19.85 8.87 -10.44
N ARG A 42 -20.26 8.15 -11.49
CA ARG A 42 -21.04 6.90 -11.40
C ARG A 42 -20.19 5.64 -11.25
N PHE A 43 -18.86 5.74 -11.33
CA PHE A 43 -17.97 4.59 -11.31
C PHE A 43 -17.57 4.26 -9.87
N GLY A 44 -17.93 3.07 -9.39
CA GLY A 44 -17.43 2.55 -8.12
C GLY A 44 -15.99 2.01 -8.23
N TYR A 45 -15.41 1.64 -7.08
CA TYR A 45 -14.01 1.20 -6.96
C TYR A 45 -13.61 0.08 -7.95
N ARG A 46 -14.52 -0.84 -8.30
CA ARG A 46 -14.23 -1.92 -9.27
C ARG A 46 -13.93 -1.40 -10.67
N ARG A 47 -14.65 -0.36 -11.13
CA ARG A 47 -14.41 0.24 -12.44
C ARG A 47 -13.19 1.17 -12.43
N LEU A 48 -12.99 1.89 -11.33
CA LEU A 48 -11.78 2.67 -11.07
C LEU A 48 -10.52 1.79 -11.11
N HIS A 49 -10.56 0.59 -10.50
CA HIS A 49 -9.47 -0.38 -10.55
C HIS A 49 -9.09 -0.79 -11.97
N VAL A 50 -10.07 -0.97 -12.86
CA VAL A 50 -9.81 -1.32 -14.27
C VAL A 50 -9.15 -0.16 -15.01
N LEU A 51 -9.59 1.07 -14.75
CA LEU A 51 -8.98 2.28 -15.34
C LEU A 51 -7.54 2.46 -14.87
N LEU A 52 -7.31 2.39 -13.56
CA LEU A 52 -5.98 2.46 -12.97
C LEU A 52 -5.04 1.37 -13.53
N ARG A 53 -5.56 0.16 -13.73
CA ARG A 53 -4.77 -0.93 -14.35
C ARG A 53 -4.43 -0.65 -15.81
N ARG A 54 -5.30 0.04 -16.57
CA ARG A 54 -5.01 0.48 -17.94
C ARG A 54 -3.97 1.59 -17.98
N GLU A 55 -3.94 2.46 -16.97
CA GLU A 55 -2.92 3.50 -16.79
C GLU A 55 -1.57 2.94 -16.29
N GLY A 56 -1.47 1.63 -16.03
CA GLY A 56 -0.23 0.98 -15.59
C GLY A 56 -0.08 0.89 -14.07
N HIS A 57 -1.07 1.33 -13.29
CA HIS A 57 -1.04 1.19 -11.84
C HIS A 57 -1.40 -0.24 -11.43
N LEU A 58 -0.40 -1.01 -10.99
CA LEU A 58 -0.53 -2.38 -10.48
C LEU A 58 -1.02 -2.40 -9.02
N VAL A 59 -2.23 -1.88 -8.78
CA VAL A 59 -2.81 -1.80 -7.44
C VAL A 59 -3.82 -2.92 -7.23
N ASN A 60 -3.71 -3.63 -6.11
CA ASN A 60 -4.68 -4.67 -5.77
C ASN A 60 -6.07 -4.06 -5.50
N HIS A 61 -7.12 -4.65 -6.06
CA HIS A 61 -8.52 -4.26 -5.78
C HIS A 61 -8.84 -4.20 -4.28
N LYS A 62 -8.27 -5.09 -3.44
CA LYS A 62 -8.44 -5.05 -1.97
C LYS A 62 -7.80 -3.82 -1.32
N ARG A 63 -6.76 -3.28 -1.94
CA ARG A 63 -6.07 -2.07 -1.48
C ARG A 63 -6.85 -0.84 -1.94
N LEU A 64 -7.34 -0.84 -3.18
CA LEU A 64 -8.20 0.23 -3.69
C LEU A 64 -9.49 0.36 -2.87
N PHE A 65 -10.13 -0.75 -2.51
CA PHE A 65 -11.32 -0.74 -1.64
C PHE A 65 -11.04 -0.18 -0.23
N ARG A 66 -9.81 -0.29 0.28
CA ARG A 66 -9.42 0.31 1.56
C ARG A 66 -9.10 1.81 1.46
N LEU A 67 -8.86 2.31 0.25
CA LEU A 67 -8.50 3.70 -0.02
C LEU A 67 -9.69 4.54 -0.48
N TYR A 68 -10.69 3.92 -1.11
CA TYR A 68 -11.96 4.51 -1.57
C TYR A 68 -12.84 4.87 -0.37
#